data_AF-A0A1M6D175-F1
#
_entry.id   AF-A0A1M6D175-F1
#
_cell.length_a   1.000
_cell.length_b   1.000
_cell.length_c   1.000
_cell.angle_alpha   90.00
_cell.angle_beta   90.00
_cell.angle_gamma   90.00
#
_symmetry.space_group_name_H-M   'P 1'
#
loop_
_entity.id
_entity.type
_entity.pdbx_description
1 polymer ?
#
loop_
_entity_poly.entity_id
_entity_poly.type
_entity_poly.pdbx_seq_one_letter_code
_entity_poly.pdbx_strand_id
1 'polypeptide(L)' 'MPFTDKNFSTQDKVKLFQRLGSAAAVLAVALIILIESGYAGSYFEMANIGLTAMIVVLAVSLVGSVYFKRKL' A
#
# COMPACT_ATOMS: atom_id res chain seq x y z
N MET A 1 4.30 25.37 12.64
CA MET A 1 4.30 25.47 11.16
C MET A 1 2.90 25.09 10.70
N PRO A 2 2.11 26.01 10.11
CA PRO A 2 0.79 25.65 9.65
C PRO A 2 0.94 24.76 8.40
N PHE A 3 0.24 23.62 8.41
CA PHE A 3 0.04 22.80 7.23
C PHE A 3 -0.84 23.59 6.26
N THR A 4 -0.23 24.51 5.50
CA THR A 4 -0.96 25.35 4.55
C THR A 4 -1.62 24.45 3.51
N ASP A 5 -2.95 24.51 3.50
CA ASP A 5 -3.88 24.04 2.47
C ASP A 5 -3.48 24.52 1.06
N LYS A 6 -2.50 23.84 0.46
CA LYS A 6 -2.40 23.81 -1.00
C LYS A 6 -3.37 22.75 -1.48
N ASN A 7 -4.52 23.21 -2.00
CA ASN A 7 -5.56 22.43 -2.66
C ASN A 7 -5.00 21.12 -3.25
N PHE A 8 -5.15 20.04 -2.50
CA PHE A 8 -4.58 18.73 -2.83
C PHE A 8 -5.32 18.23 -4.08
N SER A 9 -4.71 18.39 -5.26
CA SER A 9 -5.38 18.16 -6.53
C SER A 9 -5.73 16.69 -6.71
N THR A 10 -6.74 16.39 -7.53
CA THR A 10 -7.13 15.01 -7.84
C THR A 10 -5.96 14.20 -8.42
N GLN A 11 -5.08 14.85 -9.20
CA GLN A 11 -3.87 14.22 -9.72
C GLN A 11 -2.85 13.89 -8.62
N ASP A 12 -2.70 14.75 -7.62
CA ASP A 12 -1.81 14.51 -6.48
C ASP A 12 -2.32 13.36 -5.61
N LYS A 13 -3.65 13.23 -5.46
CA LYS A 13 -4.28 12.08 -4.80
C LYS A 13 -3.98 10.77 -5.53
N VAL A 14 -4.17 10.74 -6.86
CA VAL A 14 -3.87 9.54 -7.67
C VAL A 14 -2.39 9.15 -7.57
N LYS A 15 -1.46 10.13 -7.66
CA LYS A 15 -0.02 9.87 -7.50
C LYS A 15 0.32 9.35 -6.12
N LEU A 16 -0.34 9.87 -5.07
CA LEU A 16 -0.15 9.40 -3.70
C LEU A 16 -0.61 7.95 -3.53
N PHE A 17 -1.80 7.59 -4.03
CA PHE A 17 -2.29 6.21 -3.99
C PHE A 17 -1.39 5.26 -4.81
N GLN A 18 -0.89 5.69 -5.96
CA GLN A 18 0.06 4.87 -6.73
C GLN A 18 1.37 4.64 -5.97
N ARG A 19 1.94 5.68 -5.34
CA ARG A 19 3.19 5.54 -4.56
C ARG A 19 3.01 4.62 -3.36
N LEU A 20 1.93 4.81 -2.61
CA LEU A 20 1.60 3.96 -1.46
C LEU A 20 1.36 2.51 -1.89
N GLY A 21 0.59 2.31 -2.97
CA GLY A 21 0.37 1.00 -3.55
C GLY A 21 1.66 0.33 -4.01
N SER A 22 2.56 1.06 -4.69
CA SER A 22 3.83 0.51 -5.14
C SER A 22 4.76 0.11 -3.99
N ALA A 23 4.82 0.92 -2.92
CA ALA A 23 5.62 0.59 -1.75
C ALA A 23 5.06 -0.63 -1.00
N ALA A 24 3.73 -0.68 -0.82
CA ALA A 24 3.05 -1.82 -0.21
C ALA A 24 3.25 -3.10 -1.04
N ALA A 25 3.27 -3.02 -2.37
CA ALA A 25 3.49 -4.16 -3.25
C ALA A 25 4.90 -4.76 -3.06
N VAL A 26 5.92 -3.91 -3.02
CA VAL A 26 7.31 -4.37 -2.80
C VAL A 26 7.46 -5.04 -1.43
N LEU A 27 6.87 -4.46 -0.39
CA LEU A 27 6.90 -5.03 0.95
C LEU A 27 6.11 -6.33 1.06
N ALA A 28 4.96 -6.43 0.40
CA ALA A 28 4.18 -7.66 0.33
C ALA A 28 4.98 -8.80 -0.33
N VAL A 29 5.66 -8.52 -1.44
CA VAL A 29 6.53 -9.50 -2.12
C VAL A 29 7.66 -9.96 -1.20
N ALA A 30 8.32 -9.03 -0.50
CA ALA A 30 9.39 -9.37 0.44
C ALA A 30 8.88 -10.28 1.58
N LEU A 31 7.69 -10.00 2.12
CA LEU A 31 7.05 -10.82 3.15
C LEU A 31 6.70 -12.22 2.64
N ILE A 32 6.15 -12.32 1.42
CA ILE A 32 5.85 -13.62 0.81
C ILE A 32 7.13 -14.45 0.68
N ILE A 33 8.22 -13.85 0.17
CA ILE A 33 9.51 -14.56 0.06
C ILE A 33 9.99 -15.02 1.44
N LEU A 34 9.86 -14.18 2.47
CA LEU A 34 10.29 -14.51 3.83
C LEU A 34 9.48 -15.66 4.45
N ILE A 35 8.18 -15.71 4.15
CA ILE A 35 7.24 -16.75 4.59
C ILE A 35 7.52 -18.06 3.84
N GLU A 36 7.55 -18.02 2.52
CA GLU A 36 7.72 -19.19 1.64
C GLU A 36 9.10 -19.84 1.75
N SER A 37 10.15 -19.04 2.03
CA SER A 37 11.51 -19.56 2.27
C SER A 37 11.69 -20.20 3.65
N GLY A 38 10.67 -20.16 4.53
CA GLY A 38 10.76 -20.64 5.91
C GLY A 38 11.59 -19.74 6.84
N TYR A 39 12.16 -18.65 6.32
CA TYR A 39 13.00 -17.72 7.09
C TYR A 39 12.19 -16.95 8.15
N ALA A 40 10.87 -16.85 7.98
CA ALA A 40 9.97 -16.23 8.96
C ALA A 40 9.98 -16.95 10.33
N GLY A 41 10.28 -18.25 10.39
CA GLY A 41 10.44 -19.01 11.64
C GLY A 41 9.34 -18.74 12.66
N SER A 42 9.72 -18.20 13.83
CA SER A 42 8.82 -17.84 14.93
C SER A 42 7.93 -16.61 14.68
N TYR A 43 8.20 -15.85 13.61
CA TYR A 43 7.44 -14.66 13.23
C TYR A 43 6.43 -14.94 12.11
N PHE A 44 6.20 -16.21 11.75
CA PHE A 44 5.29 -16.60 10.67
C PHE A 44 3.89 -15.99 10.81
N GLU A 45 3.33 -16.03 12.02
CA GLU A 45 2.00 -15.48 12.30
C GLU A 45 1.99 -13.95 12.16
N MET A 46 3.04 -13.29 12.64
CA MET A 46 3.23 -11.85 12.51
C MET A 46 3.42 -11.41 11.05
N ALA A 47 4.18 -12.19 10.26
CA ALA A 47 4.39 -11.98 8.84
C ALA A 47 3.09 -12.15 8.03
N ASN A 48 2.24 -13.12 8.39
CA ASN A 48 0.93 -13.32 7.78
C ASN A 48 -0.04 -12.17 8.07
N ILE A 49 -0.05 -11.65 9.30
CA ILE A 49 -0.84 -10.47 9.66
C ILE A 49 -0.35 -9.25 8.87
N GLY A 50 0.97 -9.06 8.78
CA GLY A 50 1.59 -8.01 7.98
C GLY A 50 1.23 -8.11 6.50
N LEU A 51 1.27 -9.33 5.93
CA LEU A 51 0.89 -9.59 4.55
C LEU A 51 -0.58 -9.27 4.29
N THR A 52 -1.46 -9.66 5.21
CA THR A 52 -2.90 -9.38 5.13
C THR A 52 -3.17 -7.87 5.14
N ALA A 53 -2.51 -7.12 6.02
CA ALA A 53 -2.62 -5.66 6.06
C ALA A 53 -2.14 -5.01 4.74
N MET A 54 -1.05 -5.50 4.14
CA MET A 54 -0.55 -4.99 2.87
C MET A 54 -1.52 -5.24 1.71
N ILE A 55 -2.20 -6.40 1.67
CA ILE A 55 -3.23 -6.69 0.66
C ILE A 55 -4.38 -5.69 0.76
N VAL A 56 -4.82 -5.34 1.98
CA VAL A 56 -5.87 -4.33 2.19
C VAL A 56 -5.41 -2.96 1.68
N VAL A 57 -4.17 -2.55 1.98
CA VAL A 57 -3.60 -1.28 1.50
C VAL A 57 -3.54 -1.24 -0.03
N LEU A 58 -3.16 -2.34 -0.67
CA LEU A 58 -3.15 -2.46 -2.14
C LEU A 58 -4.54 -2.33 -2.73
N ALA A 59 -5.54 -3.00 -2.15
CA ALA A 59 -6.93 -2.92 -2.59
C ALA A 59 -7.47 -1.49 -2.47
N VAL A 60 -7.27 -0.84 -1.33
CA VAL A 60 -7.70 0.56 -1.11
C VAL A 60 -6.96 1.52 -2.03
N SER A 61 -5.66 1.31 -2.27
CA SER A 61 -4.87 2.14 -3.18
C SER A 61 -5.35 2.02 -4.63
N LEU A 62 -5.72 0.81 -5.06
CA LEU A 62 -6.29 0.57 -6.38
C LEU A 62 -7.66 1.24 -6.52
N VAL A 63 -8.56 1.03 -5.55
CA VAL A 63 -9.90 1.62 -5.55
C VAL A 63 -9.83 3.15 -5.52
N GLY A 64 -8.97 3.72 -4.67
CA GLY A 64 -8.74 5.16 -4.59
C GLY A 64 -8.22 5.71 -5.93
N SER A 65 -7.21 5.07 -6.51
CA SER A 65 -6.67 5.45 -7.82
C SER A 65 -7.72 5.41 -8.92
N VAL A 66 -8.54 4.35 -9.00
CA VAL A 66 -9.61 4.22 -9.99
C VAL A 66 -10.72 5.25 -9.76
N TYR A 67 -11.18 5.44 -8.52
CA TYR A 67 -12.23 6.41 -8.18
C TYR A 67 -11.83 7.85 -8.56
N PHE A 68 -10.60 8.26 -8.22
CA PHE A 68 -10.13 9.61 -8.54
C PHE A 68 -9.77 9.77 -10.02
N LYS A 69 -9.31 8.71 -10.71
CA LYS A 69 -9.16 8.74 -12.18
C LYS A 69 -10.49 8.87 -12.93
N ARG A 70 -11.58 8.33 -12.39
CA ARG A 70 -12.91 8.37 -13.01
C ARG A 70 -13.62 9.74 -12.88
N LYS A 71 -13.11 10.62 -12.00
CA LYS A 71 -13.58 12.00 -11.79
C LYS A 71 -12.77 13.05 -12.55
N LEU A 72 -11.72 12.65 -13.26
CA LEU A 72 -10.94 13.47 -14.21
C LEU A 72 -11.55 13.32 -15.60
#